data_AF-A0A2X2XJI4-F1
#
_entry.id   AF-A0A2X2XJI4-F1
#
_cell.length_a   1.000
_cell.length_b   1.000
_cell.length_c   1.000
_cell.angle_alpha   90.00
_cell.angle_beta   90.00
_cell.angle_gamma   90.00
#
_symmetry.space_group_name_H-M   'P 1'
#
loop_
_entity.id
_entity.type
_entity.pdbx_description
1 polymer ?
#
loop_
_entity_poly.entity_id
_entity_poly.type
_entity_poly.pdbx_seq_one_letter_code
_entity_poly.pdbx_strand_id
1 'polypeptide(L)'
;MENRLGKYNQPIDYALFEKLKGQLSRQIDSDIIVADSCDEVEAEVETEAEAEAVILEETHLHEFLRDVVIRHEILKDIDPMLLSGMDDFLGFDRDALLSFLLPVTLVDGQHRLKGAILAAKHHIQSDEYISMVADRVMSGEDPKEVEKDVLRIISRKLPVSLLMDDDPKEQVFQFVVINQKATPIGKSLLGTIISTSLTDEEMGSVNNRLRDSGILLEEARAITWAARNPDSPFCGLVERGMPSDKKDLLQWNVMGSLIQIFRNLNGGSLFHAKVDYAKSWREKFLVNSSLVESDNFEDAYEKWRALDGVWKKFFVIFWTRVRDIFGETTDDSRYNYWGNTRRSNLFNKISLTILAADFFRYLCIARITLENEEQINNVIDEWLEGVNPKYFDRDWELTGVKKDSTGIRAKWSELWTEYRDSPEQLPQVRLYRQAKK
;
A
#
# COMPACT_ATOMS: atom_id res chain seq x y z
N MET A 1 -6.50 14.32 -22.17
CA MET A 1 -5.57 13.23 -21.80
C MET A 1 -4.35 13.12 -22.72
N GLU A 2 -4.41 13.32 -24.04
CA GLU A 2 -3.18 13.38 -24.88
C GLU A 2 -2.18 14.43 -24.36
N ASN A 3 -2.66 15.58 -23.88
CA ASN A 3 -1.83 16.58 -23.20
C ASN A 3 -1.37 16.19 -21.79
N ARG A 4 -1.96 15.16 -21.17
CA ARG A 4 -1.73 14.74 -19.76
C ARG A 4 -0.83 13.49 -19.66
N LEU A 5 -0.92 12.60 -20.64
CA LEU A 5 -0.23 11.31 -20.68
C LEU A 5 0.71 11.18 -21.89
N GLY A 6 0.72 12.18 -22.77
CA GLY A 6 1.34 12.06 -24.08
C GLY A 6 0.62 11.06 -25.00
N LYS A 7 1.18 10.83 -26.18
CA LYS A 7 0.83 9.67 -27.01
C LYS A 7 1.56 8.46 -26.46
N TYR A 8 0.84 7.39 -26.19
CA TYR A 8 1.45 6.10 -25.85
C TYR A 8 2.21 5.58 -27.09
N ASN A 9 3.53 5.76 -27.09
CA ASN A 9 4.43 5.36 -28.17
C ASN A 9 5.30 4.15 -27.78
N GLN A 10 5.02 3.51 -26.65
CA GLN A 10 5.77 2.34 -26.22
C GLN A 10 5.33 1.10 -27.02
N PRO A 11 6.28 0.23 -27.43
CA PRO A 11 5.96 -1.00 -28.13
C PRO A 11 5.12 -1.93 -27.25
N ILE A 12 4.22 -2.70 -27.89
CA ILE A 12 3.36 -3.67 -27.21
C ILE A 12 4.24 -4.68 -26.46
N ASP A 13 3.95 -4.86 -25.17
CA ASP A 13 4.59 -5.88 -24.36
C ASP A 13 4.02 -7.25 -24.70
N TYR A 14 4.71 -7.98 -25.58
CA TYR A 14 4.28 -9.29 -26.04
C TYR A 14 4.21 -10.33 -24.93
N ALA A 15 5.01 -10.21 -23.86
CA ALA A 15 4.96 -11.15 -22.74
C ALA A 15 3.66 -10.96 -21.93
N LEU A 16 3.27 -9.71 -21.69
CA LEU A 16 2.02 -9.38 -21.02
C LEU A 16 0.79 -9.66 -21.91
N PHE A 17 0.91 -9.45 -23.22
CA PHE A 17 -0.12 -9.79 -24.21
C PHE A 17 -0.45 -11.29 -24.18
N GLU A 18 0.55 -12.17 -24.30
CA GLU A 18 0.33 -13.63 -24.27
C GLU A 18 -0.21 -14.10 -22.92
N LYS A 19 0.24 -13.50 -21.80
CA LYS A 19 -0.27 -13.80 -20.46
C LYS A 19 -1.76 -13.48 -20.35
N LEU A 20 -2.17 -12.27 -20.72
CA LEU A 20 -3.56 -11.82 -20.63
C LEU A 20 -4.48 -12.58 -21.61
N LYS A 21 -3.99 -12.89 -22.82
CA LYS A 21 -4.70 -13.72 -23.80
C LYS A 21 -4.93 -15.14 -23.26
N GLY A 22 -3.91 -15.74 -22.63
CA GLY A 22 -4.03 -17.04 -21.97
C GLY A 22 -5.02 -17.05 -20.81
N GLN A 23 -5.09 -15.98 -20.00
CA GLN A 23 -6.09 -15.84 -18.94
C GLN A 23 -7.51 -15.73 -19.48
N LEU A 24 -7.70 -14.96 -20.56
CA LEU A 24 -9.00 -14.79 -21.20
C LEU A 24 -9.52 -16.12 -21.78
N SER A 25 -8.65 -16.91 -22.43
CA SER A 25 -9.02 -18.24 -22.92
C SER A 25 -9.46 -19.18 -21.79
N ARG A 26 -8.78 -19.16 -20.64
CA ARG A 26 -9.18 -19.96 -19.46
C ARG A 26 -10.53 -19.52 -18.88
N GLN A 27 -10.84 -18.23 -18.90
CA GLN A 27 -12.14 -17.71 -18.45
C GLN A 27 -13.28 -18.08 -19.40
N ILE A 28 -13.03 -18.04 -20.70
CA ILE A 28 -14.01 -18.50 -21.71
C ILE A 28 -14.27 -20.00 -21.55
N ASP A 29 -13.23 -20.80 -21.33
CA ASP A 29 -13.37 -22.24 -21.07
C ASP A 29 -14.13 -22.52 -19.76
N SER A 30 -13.95 -21.72 -18.70
CA SER A 30 -14.72 -21.87 -17.46
C SER A 30 -16.20 -21.52 -17.62
N ASP A 31 -16.54 -20.49 -18.41
CA ASP A 31 -17.93 -20.09 -18.64
C ASP A 31 -18.68 -21.09 -19.55
N ILE A 32 -17.98 -21.80 -20.43
CA ILE A 32 -18.56 -22.88 -21.25
C ILE A 32 -18.89 -24.11 -20.39
N ILE A 33 -18.09 -24.42 -19.36
CA ILE A 33 -18.34 -25.55 -18.45
C ILE A 33 -19.54 -25.29 -17.52
N VAL A 34 -19.78 -24.03 -17.13
CA VAL A 34 -20.92 -23.65 -16.26
C VAL A 34 -22.26 -23.66 -17.00
N ALA A 35 -22.27 -23.54 -18.33
CA ALA A 35 -23.50 -23.53 -19.11
C ALA A 35 -24.16 -24.93 -19.28
N ASP A 36 -23.44 -26.03 -19.03
CA ASP A 36 -23.93 -27.40 -19.33
C ASP A 36 -24.10 -28.31 -18.09
N SER A 37 -23.99 -27.76 -16.87
CA SER A 37 -24.30 -28.52 -15.65
C SER A 37 -25.01 -27.66 -14.60
N CYS A 38 -26.34 -27.74 -14.58
CA CYS A 38 -27.14 -27.35 -13.43
C CYS A 38 -27.12 -28.47 -12.39
N ASP A 39 -26.05 -28.58 -11.61
CA ASP A 39 -26.07 -29.29 -10.33
C ASP A 39 -25.24 -28.50 -9.31
N GLU A 40 -25.81 -28.34 -8.12
CA GLU A 40 -25.20 -27.66 -6.98
C GLU A 40 -23.89 -28.36 -6.59
N VAL A 41 -22.76 -27.69 -6.82
CA VAL A 41 -21.48 -28.10 -6.23
C VAL A 41 -20.82 -26.88 -5.60
N GLU A 42 -20.60 -26.98 -4.29
CA GLU A 42 -19.83 -26.04 -3.49
C GLU A 42 -18.45 -25.85 -4.13
N ALA A 43 -18.18 -24.65 -4.66
CA ALA A 43 -16.86 -24.30 -5.14
C ALA A 43 -15.93 -24.08 -3.93
N GLU A 44 -15.14 -25.10 -3.63
CA GLU A 44 -13.93 -24.99 -2.81
C GLU A 44 -13.04 -23.87 -3.38
N VAL A 45 -12.74 -22.88 -2.55
CA VAL A 45 -11.81 -21.80 -2.90
C VAL A 45 -10.39 -22.36 -2.76
N GLU A 46 -9.87 -22.91 -3.85
CA GLU A 46 -8.45 -23.23 -3.97
C GLU A 46 -7.59 -21.96 -3.87
N THR A 47 -6.55 -22.10 -3.06
CA THR A 47 -5.49 -21.14 -2.73
C THR A 47 -4.38 -21.08 -3.80
N GLU A 48 -3.57 -20.02 -3.69
CA GLU A 48 -2.26 -19.74 -4.34
C GLU A 48 -2.34 -18.77 -5.55
N ALA A 49 -1.86 -17.52 -5.41
CA ALA A 49 -0.47 -17.07 -5.31
C ALA A 49 0.30 -17.20 -6.64
N GLU A 50 0.08 -16.25 -7.56
CA GLU A 50 1.06 -15.98 -8.64
C GLU A 50 1.30 -14.47 -8.79
N ALA A 51 2.57 -14.12 -8.61
CA ALA A 51 3.09 -12.77 -8.57
C ALA A 51 2.98 -12.06 -9.93
N GLU A 52 2.43 -10.85 -9.92
CA GLU A 52 2.63 -9.87 -10.98
C GLU A 52 3.96 -9.16 -10.78
N ALA A 53 4.98 -9.61 -11.53
CA ALA A 53 6.14 -8.80 -11.85
C ALA A 53 5.79 -7.92 -13.06
N VAL A 54 5.54 -6.64 -12.83
CA VAL A 54 5.56 -5.60 -13.88
C VAL A 54 6.48 -4.49 -13.40
N ILE A 55 7.41 -4.11 -14.28
CA ILE A 55 8.53 -3.21 -14.03
C ILE A 55 8.04 -1.76 -13.98
N LEU A 56 8.22 -1.17 -12.79
CA LEU A 56 8.54 0.22 -12.41
C LEU A 56 8.30 1.37 -13.40
N GLU A 57 7.31 2.21 -13.08
CA GLU A 57 7.44 3.69 -13.03
C GLU A 57 6.35 4.27 -12.11
N GLU A 58 6.67 5.36 -11.38
CA GLU A 58 6.04 5.81 -10.13
C GLU A 58 4.59 6.35 -10.23
N THR A 59 3.86 6.06 -11.31
CA THR A 59 2.45 6.41 -11.49
C THR A 59 1.65 5.24 -12.12
N HIS A 60 0.78 4.60 -11.33
CA HIS A 60 -0.03 3.44 -11.74
C HIS A 60 -1.03 3.71 -12.89
N LEU A 61 -1.21 4.97 -13.27
CA LEU A 61 -1.99 5.35 -14.45
C LEU A 61 -1.37 4.78 -15.73
N HIS A 62 -0.03 4.75 -15.82
CA HIS A 62 0.67 4.20 -16.97
C HIS A 62 0.49 2.67 -17.09
N GLU A 63 0.53 1.94 -15.98
CA GLU A 63 0.27 0.50 -15.94
C GLU A 63 -1.17 0.17 -16.35
N PHE A 64 -2.14 0.89 -15.78
CA PHE A 64 -3.55 0.71 -16.15
C PHE A 64 -3.78 0.99 -17.65
N LEU A 65 -3.19 2.05 -18.19
CA LEU A 65 -3.27 2.36 -19.62
C LEU A 65 -2.60 1.30 -20.48
N ARG A 66 -1.46 0.77 -20.03
CA ARG A 66 -0.75 -0.33 -20.70
C ARG A 66 -1.62 -1.58 -20.77
N ASP A 67 -2.29 -1.95 -19.68
CA ASP A 67 -3.25 -3.06 -19.65
C ASP A 67 -4.44 -2.83 -20.58
N VAL A 68 -5.01 -1.62 -20.60
CA VAL A 68 -6.11 -1.27 -21.50
C VAL A 68 -5.67 -1.36 -22.97
N VAL A 69 -4.49 -0.85 -23.30
CA VAL A 69 -3.92 -0.94 -24.65
C VAL A 69 -3.70 -2.40 -25.06
N ILE A 70 -3.13 -3.23 -24.19
CA ILE A 70 -2.88 -4.64 -24.49
C ILE A 70 -4.20 -5.40 -24.66
N ARG A 71 -5.20 -5.15 -23.81
CA ARG A 71 -6.54 -5.74 -23.97
C ARG A 71 -7.24 -5.28 -25.25
N HIS A 72 -7.02 -4.03 -25.68
CA HIS A 72 -7.49 -3.54 -26.97
C HIS A 72 -6.84 -4.29 -28.14
N GLU A 73 -5.54 -4.58 -28.08
CA GLU A 73 -4.86 -5.41 -29.08
C GLU A 73 -5.35 -6.86 -29.06
N ILE A 74 -5.61 -7.44 -27.88
CA ILE A 74 -6.21 -8.79 -27.77
C ILE A 74 -7.60 -8.82 -28.40
N LEU A 75 -8.40 -7.75 -28.24
CA LEU A 75 -9.70 -7.62 -28.89
C LEU A 75 -9.59 -7.56 -30.42
N LYS A 76 -8.55 -6.92 -30.98
CA LYS A 76 -8.27 -6.95 -32.44
C LYS A 76 -8.00 -8.36 -32.93
N ASP A 77 -7.30 -9.15 -32.13
CA ASP A 77 -6.95 -10.54 -32.45
C ASP A 77 -8.15 -11.48 -32.42
N ILE A 78 -9.13 -11.24 -31.53
CA ILE A 78 -10.31 -12.10 -31.34
C ILE A 78 -11.37 -11.80 -32.39
N ASP A 79 -11.70 -10.53 -32.61
CA ASP A 79 -12.67 -10.12 -33.62
C ASP A 79 -12.34 -8.71 -34.15
N PRO A 80 -11.70 -8.63 -35.34
CA PRO A 80 -11.39 -7.36 -35.99
C PRO A 80 -12.63 -6.51 -36.33
N MET A 81 -13.81 -7.14 -36.48
CA MET A 81 -15.05 -6.42 -36.82
C MET A 81 -15.69 -5.75 -35.60
N LEU A 82 -15.42 -6.21 -34.38
CA LEU A 82 -15.91 -5.59 -33.15
C LEU A 82 -15.33 -4.16 -32.95
N LEU A 83 -14.17 -3.87 -33.53
CA LEU A 83 -13.51 -2.57 -33.43
C LEU A 83 -13.78 -1.64 -34.62
N SER A 84 -14.44 -2.16 -35.66
CA SER A 84 -14.83 -1.40 -36.85
C SER A 84 -16.06 -0.53 -36.54
N GLY A 85 -15.83 0.70 -36.06
CA GLY A 85 -16.88 1.72 -35.89
C GLY A 85 -17.34 1.98 -34.46
N MET A 86 -16.60 1.50 -33.46
CA MET A 86 -16.87 1.81 -32.04
C MET A 86 -16.25 3.16 -31.66
N ASP A 87 -17.02 4.24 -31.80
CA ASP A 87 -16.81 5.47 -31.01
C ASP A 87 -17.31 5.29 -29.56
N ASP A 88 -18.06 4.21 -29.29
CA ASP A 88 -18.58 3.78 -28.01
C ASP A 88 -18.37 2.27 -27.76
N PHE A 89 -18.22 1.89 -26.49
CA PHE A 89 -18.06 0.51 -26.04
C PHE A 89 -19.18 0.19 -25.06
N LEU A 90 -20.06 -0.77 -25.40
CA LEU A 90 -21.25 -1.12 -24.61
C LEU A 90 -22.11 0.11 -24.25
N GLY A 91 -22.21 1.09 -25.15
CA GLY A 91 -22.96 2.34 -24.96
C GLY A 91 -22.24 3.40 -24.12
N PHE A 92 -20.96 3.19 -23.78
CA PHE A 92 -20.10 4.21 -23.18
C PHE A 92 -19.15 4.77 -24.23
N ASP A 93 -19.27 6.06 -24.52
CA ASP A 93 -18.26 6.75 -25.33
C ASP A 93 -16.90 6.82 -24.60
N ARG A 94 -15.86 7.18 -25.36
CA ARG A 94 -14.51 7.33 -24.83
C ARG A 94 -14.46 8.27 -23.63
N ASP A 95 -15.16 9.39 -23.67
CA ASP A 95 -15.15 10.39 -22.60
C ASP A 95 -15.83 9.88 -21.33
N ALA A 96 -16.90 9.09 -21.47
CA ALA A 96 -17.61 8.42 -20.38
C ALA A 96 -16.72 7.37 -19.71
N LEU A 97 -16.02 6.53 -20.48
CA LEU A 97 -15.05 5.57 -19.93
C LEU A 97 -13.88 6.27 -19.23
N LEU A 98 -13.38 7.36 -19.81
CA LEU A 98 -12.31 8.18 -19.21
C LEU A 98 -12.78 8.85 -17.91
N SER A 99 -14.06 9.23 -17.81
CA SER A 99 -14.63 9.81 -16.59
C SER A 99 -14.62 8.84 -15.41
N PHE A 100 -14.70 7.52 -15.64
CA PHE A 100 -14.58 6.52 -14.57
C PHE A 100 -13.18 6.42 -13.98
N LEU A 101 -12.15 6.86 -14.72
CA LEU A 101 -10.78 6.92 -14.24
C LEU A 101 -10.50 8.18 -13.42
N LEU A 102 -11.43 9.15 -13.43
CA LEU A 102 -11.32 10.35 -12.61
C LEU A 102 -11.66 10.03 -11.15
N PRO A 103 -10.90 10.59 -10.19
CA PRO A 103 -11.06 10.32 -8.76
C PRO A 103 -12.49 10.52 -8.24
N VAL A 104 -13.21 11.51 -8.77
CA VAL A 104 -14.59 11.83 -8.39
C VAL A 104 -15.56 10.65 -8.64
N THR A 105 -15.32 9.88 -9.71
CA THR A 105 -16.19 8.78 -10.14
C THR A 105 -15.78 7.47 -9.46
N LEU A 106 -14.48 7.23 -9.32
CA LEU A 106 -13.89 6.01 -8.75
C LEU A 106 -14.22 5.83 -7.25
N VAL A 107 -14.36 6.92 -6.48
CA VAL A 107 -14.48 6.81 -5.02
C VAL A 107 -15.79 7.37 -4.46
N ASP A 108 -16.43 8.35 -5.12
CA ASP A 108 -17.46 9.17 -4.47
C ASP A 108 -18.83 9.20 -5.20
N GLY A 109 -18.90 8.84 -6.48
CA GLY A 109 -20.16 8.83 -7.24
C GLY A 109 -21.18 7.79 -6.77
N GLN A 110 -20.76 6.52 -6.64
CA GLN A 110 -21.68 5.41 -6.35
C GLN A 110 -22.16 5.38 -4.89
N HIS A 111 -21.28 5.66 -3.92
CA HIS A 111 -21.63 5.63 -2.50
C HIS A 111 -22.51 6.83 -2.08
N ARG A 112 -22.25 8.03 -2.61
CA ARG A 112 -23.13 9.19 -2.37
C ARG A 112 -24.48 9.04 -3.03
N LEU A 113 -24.53 8.52 -4.26
CA LEU A 113 -25.79 8.23 -4.93
C LEU A 113 -26.59 7.16 -4.16
N LYS A 114 -25.94 6.06 -3.77
CA LYS A 114 -26.58 5.00 -2.97
C LYS A 114 -27.07 5.51 -1.61
N GLY A 115 -26.28 6.33 -0.92
CA GLY A 115 -26.66 6.97 0.34
C GLY A 115 -27.81 7.97 0.18
N ALA A 116 -27.80 8.79 -0.87
CA ALA A 116 -28.88 9.73 -1.18
C ALA A 116 -30.19 9.01 -1.54
N ILE A 117 -30.11 7.92 -2.30
CA ILE A 117 -31.26 7.06 -2.62
C ILE A 117 -31.81 6.41 -1.36
N LEU A 118 -30.95 5.87 -0.49
CA LEU A 118 -31.38 5.28 0.79
C LEU A 118 -32.02 6.33 1.72
N ALA A 119 -31.45 7.53 1.79
CA ALA A 119 -32.02 8.62 2.57
C ALA A 119 -33.38 9.06 2.02
N ALA A 120 -33.53 9.17 0.69
CA ALA A 120 -34.81 9.48 0.04
C ALA A 120 -35.85 8.38 0.32
N LYS A 121 -35.46 7.11 0.24
CA LYS A 121 -36.31 5.95 0.60
C LYS A 121 -36.70 5.92 2.07
N HIS A 122 -35.86 6.41 2.97
CA HIS A 122 -36.24 6.55 4.39
C HIS A 122 -37.16 7.75 4.60
N HIS A 123 -36.98 8.82 3.83
CA HIS A 123 -37.80 10.02 3.95
C HIS A 123 -39.23 9.82 3.43
N ILE A 124 -39.44 8.97 2.42
CA ILE A 124 -40.81 8.63 1.95
C ILE A 124 -41.64 7.93 3.04
N GLN A 125 -40.98 7.34 4.04
CA GLN A 125 -41.61 6.65 5.16
C GLN A 125 -41.99 7.60 6.31
N SER A 126 -41.81 8.92 6.18
CA SER A 126 -42.33 9.86 7.18
C SER A 126 -43.84 10.09 6.98
N ASP A 127 -44.58 10.25 8.08
CA ASP A 127 -46.05 10.36 8.12
C ASP A 127 -46.64 11.33 7.09
N GLU A 128 -45.98 12.46 6.83
CA GLU A 128 -46.39 13.46 5.84
C GLU A 128 -46.46 12.88 4.40
N TYR A 129 -45.42 12.16 3.97
CA TYR A 129 -45.33 11.61 2.62
C TYR A 129 -46.09 10.29 2.48
N ILE A 130 -46.24 9.51 3.57
CA ILE A 130 -47.12 8.35 3.59
C ILE A 130 -48.57 8.77 3.33
N SER A 131 -49.05 9.83 3.99
CA SER A 131 -50.39 10.37 3.74
C SER A 131 -50.55 10.81 2.29
N MET A 132 -49.54 11.49 1.74
CA MET A 132 -49.56 11.96 0.34
C MET A 132 -49.58 10.82 -0.68
N VAL A 133 -48.84 9.73 -0.44
CA VAL A 133 -48.87 8.52 -1.28
C VAL A 133 -50.23 7.83 -1.16
N ALA A 134 -50.76 7.70 0.06
CA ALA A 134 -52.06 7.07 0.29
C ALA A 134 -53.21 7.82 -0.41
N ASP A 135 -53.24 9.15 -0.29
CA ASP A 135 -54.26 9.99 -0.93
C ASP A 135 -54.23 9.87 -2.47
N ARG A 136 -53.03 9.83 -3.06
CA ARG A 136 -52.83 9.70 -4.51
C ARG A 136 -53.21 8.33 -5.06
N VAL A 137 -52.87 7.27 -4.32
CA VAL A 137 -53.29 5.90 -4.66
C VAL A 137 -54.81 5.76 -4.51
N MET A 138 -55.41 6.37 -3.47
CA MET A 138 -56.86 6.38 -3.29
C MET A 138 -57.60 7.14 -4.39
N SER A 139 -56.97 8.15 -5.02
CA SER A 139 -57.50 8.82 -6.20
C SER A 139 -57.36 8.03 -7.51
N GLY A 140 -56.81 6.80 -7.46
CA GLY A 140 -56.76 5.88 -8.60
C GLY A 140 -55.50 5.98 -9.46
N GLU A 141 -54.47 6.67 -9.00
CA GLU A 141 -53.14 6.67 -9.65
C GLU A 141 -52.41 5.34 -9.39
N ASP A 142 -51.58 4.90 -10.33
CA ASP A 142 -50.81 3.66 -10.19
C ASP A 142 -49.80 3.78 -9.03
N PRO A 143 -49.77 2.83 -8.07
CA PRO A 143 -48.89 2.91 -6.91
C PRO A 143 -47.40 3.06 -7.25
N LYS A 144 -46.92 2.45 -8.34
CA LYS A 144 -45.50 2.51 -8.72
C LYS A 144 -45.14 3.87 -9.29
N GLU A 145 -46.03 4.48 -10.08
CA GLU A 145 -45.81 5.83 -10.62
C GLU A 145 -45.95 6.89 -9.53
N VAL A 146 -46.88 6.73 -8.58
CA VAL A 146 -46.99 7.62 -7.41
C VAL A 146 -45.73 7.56 -6.56
N GLU A 147 -45.24 6.37 -6.22
CA GLU A 147 -44.02 6.21 -5.43
C GLU A 147 -42.81 6.86 -6.11
N LYS A 148 -42.68 6.69 -7.43
CA LYS A 148 -41.63 7.29 -8.25
C LYS A 148 -41.71 8.82 -8.29
N ASP A 149 -42.92 9.39 -8.39
CA ASP A 149 -43.14 10.83 -8.38
C ASP A 149 -42.86 11.44 -7.00
N VAL A 150 -43.31 10.80 -5.93
CA VAL A 150 -43.00 11.23 -4.56
C VAL A 150 -41.50 11.11 -4.29
N LEU A 151 -40.86 10.02 -4.71
CA LEU A 151 -39.40 9.87 -4.68
C LEU A 151 -38.71 11.01 -5.41
N ARG A 152 -39.22 11.48 -6.55
CA ARG A 152 -38.64 12.60 -7.31
C ARG A 152 -38.77 13.94 -6.57
N ILE A 153 -39.85 14.13 -5.81
CA ILE A 153 -40.09 15.34 -5.00
C ILE A 153 -39.15 15.39 -3.78
N ILE A 154 -39.00 14.26 -3.08
CA ILE A 154 -38.18 14.17 -1.87
C ILE A 154 -36.68 13.98 -2.16
N SER A 155 -36.35 13.48 -3.36
CA SER A 155 -34.97 13.35 -3.81
C SER A 155 -34.33 14.74 -3.78
N ARG A 156 -33.33 14.91 -2.93
CA ARG A 156 -32.55 16.15 -2.89
C ARG A 156 -31.96 16.37 -4.28
N LYS A 157 -32.17 17.56 -4.84
CA LYS A 157 -31.33 18.04 -5.96
C LYS A 157 -29.92 18.09 -5.41
N LEU A 158 -29.09 17.11 -5.78
CA LEU A 158 -27.68 17.12 -5.43
C LEU A 158 -27.12 18.45 -5.91
N PRO A 159 -26.56 19.30 -5.04
CA PRO A 159 -25.69 20.34 -5.52
C PRO A 159 -24.58 19.61 -6.28
N VAL A 160 -24.58 19.76 -7.60
CA VAL A 160 -23.42 19.40 -8.40
C VAL A 160 -22.33 20.27 -7.81
N SER A 161 -21.39 19.66 -7.11
CA SER A 161 -20.11 20.29 -6.84
C SER A 161 -19.48 20.43 -8.21
N LEU A 162 -19.81 21.51 -8.91
CA LEU A 162 -19.03 22.02 -10.00
C LEU A 162 -17.71 22.38 -9.33
N LEU A 163 -16.80 21.41 -9.32
CA LEU A 163 -15.40 21.74 -9.27
C LEU A 163 -15.23 22.80 -10.36
N MET A 164 -14.88 24.02 -9.96
CA MET A 164 -14.68 25.13 -10.89
C MET A 164 -13.55 24.81 -11.88
N ASP A 165 -12.76 23.79 -11.55
CA ASP A 165 -11.62 23.28 -12.27
C ASP A 165 -11.74 21.75 -12.35
N ASP A 166 -11.69 21.18 -13.55
CA ASP A 166 -11.73 19.74 -13.77
C ASP A 166 -10.36 19.08 -13.53
N ASP A 167 -9.33 19.85 -13.15
CA ASP A 167 -7.99 19.37 -12.84
C ASP A 167 -8.04 18.24 -11.77
N PRO A 168 -7.61 17.02 -12.13
CA PRO A 168 -7.51 15.86 -11.23
C PRO A 168 -6.81 16.18 -9.90
N LYS A 169 -5.84 17.10 -9.91
CA LYS A 169 -5.15 17.61 -8.72
C LYS A 169 -6.10 18.20 -7.69
N GLU A 170 -7.02 19.06 -8.14
CA GLU A 170 -8.03 19.70 -7.30
C GLU A 170 -9.05 18.68 -6.79
N GLN A 171 -9.41 17.70 -7.63
CA GLN A 171 -10.34 16.64 -7.24
C GLN A 171 -9.78 15.81 -6.09
N VAL A 172 -8.52 15.38 -6.19
CA VAL A 172 -7.83 14.63 -5.14
C VAL A 172 -7.66 15.50 -3.89
N PHE A 173 -7.22 16.76 -4.04
CA PHE A 173 -7.07 17.66 -2.90
C PHE A 173 -8.38 17.83 -2.11
N GLN A 174 -9.48 18.13 -2.80
CA GLN A 174 -10.78 18.30 -2.16
C GLN A 174 -11.30 17.00 -1.57
N PHE A 175 -11.18 15.87 -2.29
CA PHE A 175 -11.56 14.55 -1.77
C PHE A 175 -10.84 14.26 -0.46
N VAL A 176 -9.53 14.48 -0.42
CA VAL A 176 -8.70 14.23 0.75
C VAL A 176 -9.09 15.15 1.91
N VAL A 177 -9.22 16.46 1.67
CA VAL A 177 -9.56 17.45 2.70
C VAL A 177 -10.98 17.26 3.25
N ILE A 178 -11.96 16.95 2.39
CA ILE A 178 -13.35 16.72 2.80
C ILE A 178 -13.46 15.44 3.63
N ASN A 179 -12.84 14.35 3.18
CA ASN A 179 -12.93 13.07 3.88
C ASN A 179 -12.14 13.05 5.20
N GLN A 180 -11.11 13.88 5.36
CA GLN A 180 -10.47 14.02 6.68
C GLN A 180 -11.36 14.72 7.71
N LYS A 181 -12.33 15.55 7.28
CA LYS A 181 -13.20 16.30 8.20
C LYS A 181 -14.51 15.57 8.55
N ALA A 182 -15.10 14.82 7.63
CA ALA A 182 -16.42 14.22 7.83
C ALA A 182 -16.38 12.81 8.45
N THR A 183 -15.48 11.94 8.00
CA THR A 183 -15.19 10.62 8.58
C THR A 183 -13.81 10.18 8.09
N PRO A 184 -12.77 10.18 8.94
CA PRO A 184 -11.40 10.03 8.49
C PRO A 184 -11.18 8.71 7.74
N ILE A 185 -10.85 8.79 6.45
CA ILE A 185 -10.34 7.64 5.70
C ILE A 185 -9.02 7.19 6.33
N GLY A 186 -8.81 5.88 6.42
CA GLY A 186 -7.56 5.30 6.90
C GLY A 186 -6.37 5.81 6.09
N LYS A 187 -5.29 6.21 6.78
CA LYS A 187 -4.08 6.80 6.15
C LYS A 187 -3.50 5.92 5.02
N SER A 188 -3.63 4.60 5.12
CA SER A 188 -3.20 3.62 4.12
C SER A 188 -4.00 3.71 2.82
N LEU A 189 -5.34 3.71 2.92
CA LEU A 189 -6.22 3.83 1.76
C LEU A 189 -6.07 5.20 1.09
N LEU A 190 -5.96 6.25 1.90
CA LEU A 190 -5.71 7.60 1.42
C LEU A 190 -4.40 7.71 0.64
N GLY A 191 -3.31 7.16 1.20
CA GLY A 191 -2.02 7.08 0.54
C GLY A 191 -2.07 6.35 -0.79
N THR A 192 -2.78 5.22 -0.81
CA THR A 192 -2.98 4.41 -2.01
C THR A 192 -3.72 5.21 -3.09
N ILE A 193 -4.90 5.78 -2.79
CA ILE A 193 -5.71 6.56 -3.73
C ILE A 193 -4.89 7.68 -4.36
N ILE A 194 -4.16 8.44 -3.53
CA ILE A 194 -3.39 9.58 -4.03
C ILE A 194 -2.25 9.10 -4.94
N SER A 195 -1.53 8.05 -4.55
CA SER A 195 -0.45 7.48 -5.37
C SER A 195 -0.90 6.83 -6.68
N THR A 196 -2.16 6.38 -6.76
CA THR A 196 -2.69 5.73 -7.96
C THR A 196 -3.32 6.71 -8.95
N SER A 197 -3.78 7.88 -8.49
CA SER A 197 -4.66 8.76 -9.27
C SER A 197 -4.00 10.00 -9.87
N LEU A 198 -2.81 10.39 -9.40
CA LEU A 198 -2.09 11.59 -9.86
C LEU A 198 -0.75 11.22 -10.50
N THR A 199 -0.33 12.00 -11.51
CA THR A 199 1.04 11.95 -12.04
C THR A 199 2.04 12.59 -11.07
N ASP A 200 3.35 12.44 -11.31
CA ASP A 200 4.38 13.07 -10.46
C ASP A 200 4.34 14.60 -10.49
N GLU A 201 4.12 15.19 -11.67
CA GLU A 201 3.95 16.65 -11.83
C GLU A 201 2.65 17.16 -11.17
N GLU A 202 1.59 16.34 -11.21
CA GLU A 202 0.34 16.59 -10.51
C GLU A 202 0.51 16.57 -9.00
N MET A 203 1.25 15.58 -8.53
CA MET A 203 1.56 15.42 -7.12
C MET A 203 2.36 16.61 -6.59
N GLY A 204 3.39 17.05 -7.32
CA GLY A 204 4.29 18.12 -6.89
C GLY A 204 3.55 19.41 -6.51
N SER A 205 2.58 19.83 -7.32
CA SER A 205 1.81 21.05 -7.02
C SER A 205 0.78 20.88 -5.90
N VAL A 206 0.28 19.65 -5.66
CA VAL A 206 -0.69 19.36 -4.59
C VAL A 206 0.00 19.08 -3.25
N ASN A 207 1.23 18.59 -3.27
CA ASN A 207 1.98 18.14 -2.09
C ASN A 207 2.11 19.24 -1.03
N ASN A 208 2.45 20.47 -1.43
CA ASN A 208 2.56 21.60 -0.51
C ASN A 208 1.23 21.91 0.19
N ARG A 209 0.12 21.90 -0.56
CA ARG A 209 -1.21 22.20 -0.01
C ARG A 209 -1.74 21.09 0.89
N LEU A 210 -1.47 19.83 0.55
CA LEU A 210 -1.82 18.69 1.40
C LEU A 210 -0.95 18.65 2.67
N ARG A 211 0.33 19.00 2.58
CA ARG A 211 1.22 19.19 3.73
C ARG A 211 0.73 20.29 4.66
N ASP A 212 0.31 21.44 4.11
CA ASP A 212 -0.31 22.53 4.87
C ASP A 212 -1.63 22.12 5.53
N SER A 213 -2.31 21.13 4.95
CA SER A 213 -3.51 20.50 5.51
C SER A 213 -3.20 19.37 6.50
N GLY A 214 -1.92 19.14 6.85
CA GLY A 214 -1.47 18.14 7.82
C GLY A 214 -1.24 16.74 7.27
N ILE A 215 -1.09 16.60 5.95
CA ILE A 215 -1.03 15.31 5.25
C ILE A 215 0.36 15.11 4.64
N LEU A 216 1.11 14.14 5.20
CA LEU A 216 2.46 13.79 4.74
C LEU A 216 2.38 12.75 3.62
N LEU A 217 2.30 13.19 2.37
CA LEU A 217 2.17 12.33 1.19
C LEU A 217 3.40 11.50 0.87
N GLU A 218 4.58 12.08 1.06
CA GLU A 218 5.82 11.42 0.68
C GLU A 218 6.05 10.14 1.51
N GLU A 219 5.62 10.15 2.77
CA GLU A 219 5.64 8.95 3.62
C GLU A 219 4.67 7.89 3.10
N ALA A 220 3.47 8.32 2.69
CA ALA A 220 2.49 7.41 2.12
C ALA A 220 2.97 6.78 0.81
N ARG A 221 3.59 7.58 -0.09
CA ARG A 221 4.21 7.09 -1.34
C ARG A 221 5.30 6.06 -1.05
N ALA A 222 6.19 6.35 -0.10
CA ALA A 222 7.27 5.44 0.26
C ALA A 222 6.75 4.10 0.79
N ILE A 223 5.69 4.12 1.62
CA ILE A 223 5.06 2.90 2.14
C ILE A 223 4.37 2.12 1.01
N THR A 224 3.60 2.79 0.15
CA THR A 224 2.96 2.14 -1.02
C THR A 224 4.02 1.48 -1.90
N TRP A 225 5.11 2.20 -2.20
CA TRP A 225 6.22 1.69 -2.99
C TRP A 225 6.79 0.41 -2.37
N ALA A 226 7.12 0.41 -1.08
CA ALA A 226 7.71 -0.78 -0.45
C ALA A 226 6.71 -1.95 -0.32
N ALA A 227 5.41 -1.67 -0.24
CA ALA A 227 4.36 -2.69 -0.18
C ALA A 227 4.04 -3.36 -1.52
N ARG A 228 4.46 -2.77 -2.65
CA ARG A 228 4.07 -3.19 -4.00
C ARG A 228 5.24 -3.42 -4.96
N ASN A 229 6.37 -2.76 -4.76
CA ASN A 229 7.53 -2.91 -5.63
C ASN A 229 8.11 -4.34 -5.47
N PRO A 230 8.21 -5.14 -6.55
CA PRO A 230 8.81 -6.48 -6.52
C PRO A 230 10.21 -6.54 -5.92
N ASP A 231 11.01 -5.48 -6.08
CA ASP A 231 12.35 -5.42 -5.51
C ASP A 231 12.35 -5.28 -3.98
N SER A 232 11.22 -4.85 -3.40
CA SER A 232 11.10 -4.74 -1.95
C SER A 232 10.89 -6.11 -1.33
N PRO A 233 11.64 -6.49 -0.27
CA PRO A 233 11.38 -7.71 0.46
C PRO A 233 10.03 -7.68 1.20
N PHE A 234 9.33 -6.54 1.26
CA PHE A 234 8.00 -6.40 1.85
C PHE A 234 6.86 -6.43 0.83
N CYS A 235 7.16 -6.67 -0.45
CA CYS A 235 6.15 -6.72 -1.50
C CYS A 235 5.03 -7.71 -1.16
N GLY A 236 3.78 -7.24 -1.15
CA GLY A 236 2.61 -8.06 -0.82
C GLY A 236 2.44 -8.41 0.67
N LEU A 237 3.36 -7.97 1.55
CA LEU A 237 3.37 -8.33 2.97
C LEU A 237 2.97 -7.17 3.91
N VAL A 238 2.43 -6.08 3.36
CA VAL A 238 2.01 -4.87 4.10
C VAL A 238 0.52 -4.60 3.87
N GLU A 239 -0.19 -4.25 4.94
CA GLU A 239 -1.61 -3.86 4.91
C GLU A 239 -1.83 -2.64 3.99
N ARG A 240 -2.87 -2.68 3.17
CA ARG A 240 -3.23 -1.64 2.19
C ARG A 240 -4.45 -0.81 2.61
N GLY A 241 -5.09 -1.17 3.73
CA GLY A 241 -6.28 -0.51 4.26
C GLY A 241 -7.59 -1.02 3.67
N MET A 242 -7.58 -2.20 3.04
CA MET A 242 -8.80 -2.80 2.49
C MET A 242 -9.50 -3.65 3.56
N PRO A 243 -10.85 -3.72 3.59
CA PRO A 243 -11.58 -4.55 4.54
C PRO A 243 -11.23 -6.04 4.47
N SER A 244 -10.72 -6.49 3.33
CA SER A 244 -10.28 -7.87 3.05
C SER A 244 -8.81 -8.14 3.39
N ASP A 245 -8.06 -7.16 3.92
CA ASP A 245 -6.65 -7.36 4.26
C ASP A 245 -6.50 -8.46 5.33
N LYS A 246 -5.58 -9.39 5.09
CA LYS A 246 -5.31 -10.46 6.05
C LYS A 246 -4.69 -9.86 7.32
N LYS A 247 -5.14 -10.34 8.48
CA LYS A 247 -4.74 -9.81 9.81
C LYS A 247 -3.31 -10.15 10.24
N ASP A 248 -2.56 -10.81 9.37
CA ASP A 248 -1.19 -11.28 9.54
C ASP A 248 -0.18 -10.46 8.70
N LEU A 249 -0.65 -9.50 7.90
CA LEU A 249 0.17 -8.54 7.18
C LEU A 249 0.87 -7.55 8.15
N LEU A 250 1.93 -6.92 7.67
CA LEU A 250 2.61 -5.84 8.37
C LEU A 250 1.76 -4.58 8.34
N GLN A 251 1.49 -4.01 9.51
CA GLN A 251 0.65 -2.82 9.60
C GLN A 251 1.30 -1.62 8.92
N TRP A 252 0.48 -0.79 8.26
CA TRP A 252 0.92 0.40 7.54
C TRP A 252 1.79 1.36 8.39
N ASN A 253 1.38 1.58 9.65
CA ASN A 253 2.11 2.43 10.60
C ASN A 253 3.49 1.85 10.97
N VAL A 254 3.61 0.52 11.04
CA VAL A 254 4.88 -0.16 11.30
C VAL A 254 5.81 0.04 10.11
N MET A 255 5.31 -0.16 8.90
CA MET A 255 6.09 0.08 7.69
C MET A 255 6.55 1.54 7.59
N GLY A 256 5.67 2.49 7.90
CA GLY A 256 6.03 3.90 8.00
C GLY A 256 7.16 4.18 9.00
N SER A 257 7.13 3.54 10.17
CA SER A 257 8.20 3.67 11.16
C SER A 257 9.53 3.09 10.69
N LEU A 258 9.53 1.98 9.95
CA LEU A 258 10.74 1.40 9.38
C LEU A 258 11.31 2.31 8.29
N ILE A 259 10.47 2.80 7.38
CA ILE A 259 10.87 3.76 6.34
C ILE A 259 11.44 5.03 6.97
N GLN A 260 10.84 5.53 8.06
CA GLN A 260 11.34 6.71 8.76
C GLN A 260 12.78 6.52 9.30
N ILE A 261 13.13 5.33 9.77
CA ILE A 261 14.49 5.00 10.24
C ILE A 261 15.52 5.12 9.12
N PHE A 262 15.18 4.74 7.88
CA PHE A 262 16.12 4.77 6.75
C PHE A 262 16.05 6.08 5.97
N ARG A 263 14.85 6.55 5.62
CA ARG A 263 14.63 7.77 4.84
C ARG A 263 14.96 9.05 5.61
N ASN A 264 14.44 9.17 6.82
CA ASN A 264 14.62 10.37 7.65
C ASN A 264 15.77 10.19 8.66
N LEU A 265 16.40 9.02 8.70
CA LEU A 265 17.46 8.67 9.64
C LEU A 265 17.07 9.02 11.09
N ASN A 266 15.86 8.60 11.49
CA ASN A 266 15.24 8.97 12.76
C ASN A 266 14.37 7.83 13.29
N GLY A 267 14.36 7.62 14.60
CA GLY A 267 13.62 6.56 15.27
C GLY A 267 14.40 5.25 15.41
N GLY A 268 15.70 5.25 15.12
CA GLY A 268 16.59 4.09 15.22
C GLY A 268 17.05 3.83 16.66
N SER A 269 16.11 3.71 17.59
CA SER A 269 16.38 3.56 19.02
C SER A 269 16.06 2.16 19.50
N LEU A 270 17.01 1.54 20.21
CA LEU A 270 16.76 0.29 20.93
C LEU A 270 15.73 0.52 22.04
N PHE A 271 14.80 -0.41 22.26
CA PHE A 271 13.69 -0.20 23.20
C PHE A 271 14.12 -0.04 24.66
N HIS A 272 15.33 -0.48 25.01
CA HIS A 272 15.92 -0.30 26.34
C HIS A 272 16.87 0.91 26.43
N ALA A 273 17.08 1.64 25.34
CA ALA A 273 17.98 2.79 25.25
C ALA A 273 17.21 4.07 24.86
N LYS A 274 17.78 5.23 25.19
CA LYS A 274 17.22 6.54 24.81
C LYS A 274 17.88 7.14 23.55
N VAL A 275 19.02 6.58 23.14
CA VAL A 275 19.81 7.10 22.02
C VAL A 275 19.16 6.68 20.72
N ASP A 276 18.97 7.65 19.83
CA ASP A 276 18.60 7.41 18.44
C ASP A 276 19.87 7.29 17.61
N TYR A 277 20.20 6.06 17.24
CA TYR A 277 21.44 5.77 16.52
C TYR A 277 21.35 6.17 15.05
N ALA A 278 20.17 6.11 14.44
CA ALA A 278 19.98 6.58 13.06
C ALA A 278 20.21 8.09 12.98
N LYS A 279 19.63 8.84 13.92
CA LYS A 279 19.84 10.29 14.03
C LYS A 279 21.28 10.65 14.34
N SER A 280 21.91 9.89 15.25
CA SER A 280 23.31 10.09 15.60
C SER A 280 24.24 9.83 14.41
N TRP A 281 23.92 8.81 13.59
CA TRP A 281 24.70 8.50 12.40
C TRP A 281 24.57 9.61 11.37
N ARG A 282 23.33 10.05 11.10
CA ARG A 282 23.03 11.18 10.22
C ARG A 282 23.88 12.40 10.57
N GLU A 283 23.84 12.83 11.82
CA GLU A 283 24.50 14.07 12.28
C GLU A 283 26.03 14.01 12.23
N LYS A 284 26.63 12.82 12.28
CA LYS A 284 28.09 12.64 12.39
C LYS A 284 28.76 12.16 11.11
N PHE A 285 28.07 11.39 10.28
CA PHE A 285 28.68 10.63 9.19
C PHE A 285 28.04 10.86 7.83
N LEU A 286 26.80 11.37 7.74
CA LEU A 286 26.11 11.54 6.45
C LEU A 286 26.85 12.48 5.49
N VAL A 287 27.39 13.60 5.98
CA VAL A 287 28.14 14.56 5.14
C VAL A 287 29.40 13.93 4.54
N ASN A 288 29.98 12.95 5.23
CA ASN A 288 31.19 12.27 4.78
C ASN A 288 30.87 10.99 3.99
N SER A 289 29.60 10.72 3.70
CA SER A 289 29.15 9.55 2.96
C SER A 289 29.22 9.84 1.46
N SER A 290 30.02 9.07 0.71
CA SER A 290 30.09 9.21 -0.75
C SER A 290 28.81 8.78 -1.47
N LEU A 291 27.83 8.21 -0.75
CA LEU A 291 26.49 7.94 -1.30
C LEU A 291 25.75 9.22 -1.69
N VAL A 292 26.07 10.35 -1.07
CA VAL A 292 25.45 11.63 -1.37
C VAL A 292 26.53 12.70 -1.51
N GLU A 293 26.88 13.05 -2.74
CA GLU A 293 27.82 14.14 -3.00
C GLU A 293 27.20 15.48 -2.58
N SER A 294 27.75 16.09 -1.52
CA SER A 294 27.32 17.39 -1.03
C SER A 294 28.40 18.09 -0.19
N ASP A 295 28.43 19.41 -0.25
CA ASP A 295 29.37 20.25 0.51
C ASP A 295 28.85 20.60 1.92
N ASN A 296 27.58 20.30 2.24
CA ASN A 296 26.99 20.63 3.54
C ASN A 296 25.91 19.63 4.00
N PHE A 297 25.62 19.65 5.29
CA PHE A 297 24.68 18.73 5.93
C PHE A 297 23.25 18.80 5.37
N GLU A 298 22.72 19.99 5.14
CA GLU A 298 21.32 20.15 4.76
C GLU A 298 21.08 19.61 3.35
N ASP A 299 21.99 19.92 2.41
CA ASP A 299 21.92 19.41 1.04
C ASP A 299 22.16 17.89 1.00
N ALA A 300 23.11 17.36 1.77
CA ALA A 300 23.30 15.91 1.92
C ALA A 300 22.04 15.21 2.44
N TYR A 301 21.38 15.81 3.44
CA TYR A 301 20.17 15.25 4.04
C TYR A 301 18.97 15.31 3.10
N GLU A 302 18.77 16.42 2.38
CA GLU A 302 17.67 16.54 1.41
C GLU A 302 17.84 15.58 0.23
N LYS A 303 19.05 15.46 -0.33
CA LYS A 303 19.35 14.45 -1.35
C LYS A 303 19.16 13.02 -0.84
N TRP A 304 19.57 12.75 0.40
CA TRP A 304 19.36 11.44 1.02
C TRP A 304 17.88 11.09 1.13
N ARG A 305 17.05 12.00 1.67
CA ARG A 305 15.63 11.75 1.99
C ARG A 305 14.68 11.95 0.82
N ALA A 306 15.17 12.37 -0.35
CA ALA A 306 14.39 12.50 -1.56
C ALA A 306 13.61 11.22 -1.86
N LEU A 307 12.48 11.31 -2.58
CA LEU A 307 11.64 10.15 -2.83
C LEU A 307 12.41 9.04 -3.56
N ASP A 308 13.21 9.38 -4.55
CA ASP A 308 14.14 8.56 -5.32
C ASP A 308 15.55 8.47 -4.70
N GLY A 309 15.72 8.96 -3.48
CA GLY A 309 17.00 9.03 -2.80
C GLY A 309 17.60 7.64 -2.51
N VAL A 310 18.91 7.65 -2.22
CA VAL A 310 19.73 6.43 -1.99
C VAL A 310 19.21 5.57 -0.84
N TRP A 311 18.47 6.16 0.09
CA TRP A 311 17.81 5.45 1.18
C TRP A 311 16.95 4.27 0.69
N LYS A 312 16.30 4.36 -0.47
CA LYS A 312 15.46 3.27 -1.03
C LYS A 312 16.30 2.03 -1.31
N LYS A 313 17.43 2.21 -1.99
CA LYS A 313 18.35 1.11 -2.32
C LYS A 313 18.96 0.53 -1.07
N PHE A 314 19.43 1.38 -0.15
CA PHE A 314 19.94 0.94 1.14
C PHE A 314 18.90 0.16 1.95
N PHE A 315 17.64 0.62 1.98
CA PHE A 315 16.52 -0.07 2.62
C PHE A 315 16.30 -1.46 2.02
N VAL A 316 16.28 -1.58 0.69
CA VAL A 316 16.11 -2.87 -0.01
C VAL A 316 17.27 -3.81 0.29
N ILE A 317 18.51 -3.35 0.13
CA ILE A 317 19.71 -4.17 0.38
C ILE A 317 19.71 -4.67 1.82
N PHE A 318 19.48 -3.77 2.79
CA PHE A 318 19.45 -4.12 4.21
C PHE A 318 18.41 -5.20 4.52
N TRP A 319 17.16 -4.97 4.14
CA TRP A 319 16.08 -5.88 4.50
C TRP A 319 16.12 -7.20 3.72
N THR A 320 16.58 -7.17 2.47
CA THR A 320 16.83 -8.40 1.69
C THR A 320 17.88 -9.24 2.38
N ARG A 321 18.99 -8.63 2.84
CA ARG A 321 20.04 -9.37 3.52
C ARG A 321 19.60 -9.94 4.86
N VAL A 322 18.86 -9.15 5.65
CA VAL A 322 18.24 -9.62 6.89
C VAL A 322 17.29 -10.80 6.64
N ARG A 323 16.44 -10.71 5.61
CA ARG A 323 15.55 -11.82 5.21
C ARG A 323 16.35 -13.05 4.83
N ASP A 324 17.36 -12.90 3.99
CA ASP A 324 18.08 -14.06 3.45
C ASP A 324 18.92 -14.78 4.52
N ILE A 325 19.37 -14.07 5.56
CA ILE A 325 20.13 -14.65 6.67
C ILE A 325 19.20 -15.27 7.73
N PHE A 326 18.14 -14.56 8.11
CA PHE A 326 17.31 -14.95 9.26
C PHE A 326 15.96 -15.54 8.89
N GLY A 327 15.44 -15.25 7.71
CA GLY A 327 14.06 -15.50 7.32
C GLY A 327 13.88 -16.80 6.54
N GLU A 328 12.76 -17.47 6.80
CA GLU A 328 12.22 -18.50 5.91
C GLU A 328 11.17 -17.86 4.98
N THR A 329 11.20 -18.15 3.69
CA THR A 329 10.26 -17.54 2.71
C THR A 329 9.21 -18.51 2.19
N THR A 330 9.42 -19.82 2.39
CA THR A 330 8.57 -20.87 1.80
C THR A 330 7.60 -21.48 2.81
N ASP A 331 8.01 -21.69 4.05
CA ASP A 331 7.22 -22.35 5.08
C ASP A 331 6.68 -21.33 6.12
N ASP A 332 5.39 -21.02 6.02
CA ASP A 332 4.69 -20.08 6.92
C ASP A 332 4.56 -20.58 8.37
N SER A 333 4.90 -21.86 8.60
CA SER A 333 4.85 -22.48 9.90
C SER A 333 6.11 -22.24 10.74
N ARG A 334 7.20 -21.76 10.14
CA ARG A 334 8.43 -21.45 10.87
C ARG A 334 8.29 -20.21 11.73
N TYR A 335 9.00 -20.19 12.85
CA TYR A 335 8.99 -19.04 13.77
C TYR A 335 9.78 -17.84 13.23
N ASN A 336 10.60 -18.03 12.20
CA ASN A 336 11.33 -16.97 11.49
C ASN A 336 10.75 -16.67 10.09
N TYR A 337 9.53 -17.11 9.78
CA TYR A 337 8.92 -16.84 8.47
C TYR A 337 8.93 -15.33 8.14
N TRP A 338 9.31 -14.99 6.91
CA TRP A 338 9.34 -13.63 6.39
C TRP A 338 7.95 -13.22 5.91
N GLY A 339 7.07 -13.08 6.88
CA GLY A 339 5.64 -12.86 6.72
C GLY A 339 4.96 -13.21 8.03
N ASN A 340 3.64 -13.08 8.09
CA ASN A 340 2.83 -13.43 9.25
C ASN A 340 3.30 -12.80 10.59
N THR A 341 2.89 -11.56 10.82
CA THR A 341 3.29 -10.76 11.99
C THR A 341 2.90 -11.36 13.35
N ARG A 342 1.91 -12.26 13.36
CA ARG A 342 1.41 -12.88 14.59
C ARG A 342 2.33 -14.00 15.04
N ARG A 343 2.66 -14.93 14.12
CA ARG A 343 3.48 -16.10 14.43
C ARG A 343 4.98 -15.76 14.44
N SER A 344 5.45 -15.02 13.43
CA SER A 344 6.87 -14.77 13.24
C SER A 344 7.50 -13.96 14.37
N ASN A 345 8.63 -14.45 14.87
CA ASN A 345 9.53 -13.77 15.78
C ASN A 345 10.41 -12.76 15.04
N LEU A 346 10.65 -12.94 13.74
CA LEU A 346 11.44 -12.04 12.90
C LEU A 346 10.56 -10.92 12.30
N PHE A 347 9.49 -11.30 11.62
CA PHE A 347 8.68 -10.40 10.81
C PHE A 347 7.59 -9.69 11.65
N ASN A 348 8.02 -8.90 12.62
CA ASN A 348 7.12 -8.06 13.42
C ASN A 348 7.80 -6.73 13.78
N LYS A 349 6.99 -5.73 14.15
CA LYS A 349 7.45 -4.39 14.52
C LYS A 349 8.69 -4.37 15.41
N ILE A 350 8.71 -5.19 16.46
CA ILE A 350 9.73 -5.10 17.52
C ILE A 350 11.07 -5.59 16.99
N SER A 351 11.09 -6.79 16.43
CA SER A 351 12.33 -7.39 15.91
C SER A 351 12.90 -6.59 14.75
N LEU A 352 12.05 -6.11 13.83
CA LEU A 352 12.49 -5.25 12.74
C LEU A 352 13.07 -3.93 13.28
N THR A 353 12.40 -3.25 14.22
CA THR A 353 12.97 -2.02 14.83
C THR A 353 14.28 -2.29 15.57
N ILE A 354 14.42 -3.41 16.29
CA ILE A 354 15.66 -3.78 17.00
C ILE A 354 16.81 -3.98 16.00
N LEU A 355 16.58 -4.73 14.92
CA LEU A 355 17.61 -5.02 13.92
C LEU A 355 18.08 -3.72 13.23
N ALA A 356 17.15 -2.86 12.83
CA ALA A 356 17.50 -1.57 12.24
C ALA A 356 18.28 -0.68 13.22
N ALA A 357 17.81 -0.57 14.47
CA ALA A 357 18.47 0.24 15.50
C ALA A 357 19.87 -0.29 15.86
N ASP A 358 20.04 -1.61 15.97
CA ASP A 358 21.34 -2.25 16.26
C ASP A 358 22.33 -2.08 15.10
N PHE A 359 21.87 -2.12 13.85
CA PHE A 359 22.72 -1.82 12.70
C PHE A 359 23.24 -0.38 12.73
N PHE A 360 22.36 0.62 12.95
CA PHE A 360 22.80 2.00 13.08
C PHE A 360 23.69 2.23 14.31
N ARG A 361 23.47 1.48 15.40
CA ARG A 361 24.38 1.46 16.57
C ARG A 361 25.77 0.99 16.15
N TYR A 362 25.84 -0.12 15.40
CA TYR A 362 27.09 -0.66 14.88
C TYR A 362 27.82 0.36 13.99
N LEU A 363 27.13 0.96 13.01
CA LEU A 363 27.69 2.02 12.16
C LEU A 363 28.26 3.18 12.99
N CYS A 364 27.54 3.62 14.02
CA CYS A 364 27.99 4.69 14.91
C CYS A 364 29.25 4.33 15.72
N ILE A 365 29.31 3.11 16.26
CA ILE A 365 30.42 2.64 17.10
C ILE A 365 31.66 2.41 16.25
N ALA A 366 31.50 1.75 15.10
CA ALA A 366 32.58 1.48 14.15
C ALA A 366 32.99 2.71 13.32
N ARG A 367 32.22 3.81 13.41
CA ARG A 367 32.43 5.07 12.66
C ARG A 367 32.44 4.86 11.15
N ILE A 368 31.57 3.99 10.66
CA ILE A 368 31.48 3.64 9.24
C ILE A 368 30.70 4.71 8.47
N THR A 369 31.36 5.26 7.45
CA THR A 369 30.73 6.02 6.37
C THR A 369 30.38 5.06 5.24
N LEU A 370 29.19 5.22 4.67
CA LEU A 370 28.76 4.41 3.53
C LEU A 370 29.17 5.12 2.24
N GLU A 371 29.80 4.41 1.31
CA GLU A 371 30.37 5.00 0.09
C GLU A 371 29.68 4.50 -1.17
N ASN A 372 29.29 3.22 -1.23
CA ASN A 372 28.63 2.62 -2.38
C ASN A 372 27.77 1.40 -1.99
N GLU A 373 26.98 0.90 -2.95
CA GLU A 373 26.04 -0.22 -2.76
C GLU A 373 26.73 -1.55 -2.40
N GLU A 374 27.91 -1.82 -2.95
CA GLU A 374 28.66 -3.05 -2.68
C GLU A 374 29.17 -3.07 -1.23
N GLN A 375 29.67 -1.92 -0.74
CA GLN A 375 30.10 -1.76 0.63
C GLN A 375 28.95 -1.96 1.62
N ILE A 376 27.71 -1.55 1.29
CA ILE A 376 26.55 -1.77 2.17
C ILE A 376 26.40 -3.27 2.47
N ASN A 377 26.51 -4.13 1.46
CA ASN A 377 26.42 -5.59 1.65
C ASN A 377 27.53 -6.11 2.58
N ASN A 378 28.77 -5.72 2.32
CA ASN A 378 29.91 -6.14 3.13
C ASN A 378 29.78 -5.69 4.59
N VAL A 379 29.34 -4.45 4.82
CA VAL A 379 29.13 -3.90 6.17
C VAL A 379 27.99 -4.61 6.90
N ILE A 380 26.95 -5.06 6.19
CA ILE A 380 25.89 -5.87 6.79
C ILE A 380 26.40 -7.28 7.15
N ASP A 381 27.18 -7.89 6.27
CA ASP A 381 27.75 -9.23 6.51
C ASP A 381 28.76 -9.19 7.68
N GLU A 382 29.59 -8.15 7.78
CA GLU A 382 30.47 -7.89 8.94
C GLU A 382 29.66 -7.61 10.20
N TRP A 383 28.60 -6.81 10.10
CA TRP A 383 27.70 -6.59 11.22
C TRP A 383 27.15 -7.93 11.71
N LEU A 384 26.69 -8.81 10.83
CA LEU A 384 26.06 -10.09 11.20
C LEU A 384 27.05 -11.25 11.43
N GLU A 385 28.35 -10.99 11.40
CA GLU A 385 29.37 -12.01 11.61
C GLU A 385 29.19 -12.74 12.95
N GLY A 386 29.29 -14.08 12.92
CA GLY A 386 29.16 -14.93 14.10
C GLY A 386 27.74 -15.10 14.64
N VAL A 387 26.74 -14.42 14.07
CA VAL A 387 25.35 -14.57 14.49
C VAL A 387 24.79 -15.90 14.01
N ASN A 388 24.04 -16.57 14.88
CA ASN A 388 23.34 -17.80 14.56
C ASN A 388 22.10 -17.50 13.70
N PRO A 389 22.00 -18.00 12.46
CA PRO A 389 20.85 -17.79 11.58
C PRO A 389 19.52 -18.25 12.18
N LYS A 390 19.56 -19.23 13.09
CA LYS A 390 18.37 -19.80 13.76
C LYS A 390 17.95 -19.02 15.00
N TYR A 391 18.48 -17.81 15.26
CA TYR A 391 18.13 -17.01 16.44
C TYR A 391 16.61 -16.81 16.57
N PHE A 392 15.94 -16.45 15.47
CA PHE A 392 14.49 -16.18 15.44
C PHE A 392 13.64 -17.45 15.24
N ASP A 393 14.26 -18.54 14.77
CA ASP A 393 13.60 -19.79 14.40
C ASP A 393 13.44 -20.74 15.60
N ARG A 394 12.78 -20.23 16.64
CA ARG A 394 12.61 -20.91 17.92
C ARG A 394 11.24 -20.58 18.49
N ASP A 395 10.60 -21.56 19.12
CA ASP A 395 9.37 -21.28 19.84
C ASP A 395 9.68 -20.44 21.09
N TRP A 396 9.34 -19.15 21.07
CA TRP A 396 9.52 -18.24 22.21
C TRP A 396 8.43 -18.36 23.28
N GLU A 397 7.53 -19.34 23.17
CA GLU A 397 6.42 -19.62 24.10
C GLU A 397 5.54 -18.38 24.37
N LEU A 398 5.19 -17.64 23.32
CA LEU A 398 4.54 -16.32 23.42
C LEU A 398 3.02 -16.38 23.65
N THR A 399 2.46 -17.54 23.99
CA THR A 399 1.02 -17.70 24.22
C THR A 399 0.55 -16.76 25.34
N GLY A 400 -0.42 -15.89 25.01
CA GLY A 400 -0.95 -14.87 25.93
C GLY A 400 -0.06 -13.65 26.15
N VAL A 401 1.08 -13.54 25.46
CA VAL A 401 2.02 -12.41 25.58
C VAL A 401 1.72 -11.36 24.51
N LYS A 402 1.44 -10.13 24.93
CA LYS A 402 1.38 -8.99 24.01
C LYS A 402 2.80 -8.54 23.67
N LYS A 403 3.28 -8.90 22.46
CA LYS A 403 4.61 -8.56 21.94
C LYS A 403 4.94 -7.07 22.17
N ASP A 404 4.08 -6.14 21.72
CA ASP A 404 4.34 -4.68 21.77
C ASP A 404 4.16 -4.03 23.16
N SER A 405 4.11 -4.83 24.24
CA SER A 405 4.13 -4.28 25.60
C SER A 405 5.52 -3.74 25.96
N THR A 406 5.57 -2.63 26.70
CA THR A 406 6.82 -1.91 26.98
C THR A 406 7.90 -2.78 27.63
N GLY A 407 7.53 -3.63 28.59
CA GLY A 407 8.48 -4.53 29.25
C GLY A 407 8.99 -5.65 28.36
N ILE A 408 8.16 -6.20 27.46
CA ILE A 408 8.55 -7.28 26.54
C ILE A 408 9.48 -6.75 25.46
N ARG A 409 9.13 -5.65 24.78
CA ARG A 409 9.99 -5.05 23.75
C ARG A 409 11.35 -4.63 24.30
N ALA A 410 11.39 -4.10 25.52
CA ALA A 410 12.65 -3.75 26.19
C ALA A 410 13.48 -5.01 26.50
N LYS A 411 12.83 -6.10 26.94
CA LYS A 411 13.53 -7.37 27.19
C LYS A 411 14.09 -7.99 25.92
N TRP A 412 13.32 -8.03 24.83
CA TRP A 412 13.80 -8.57 23.55
C TRP A 412 15.00 -7.79 23.02
N SER A 413 14.93 -6.46 23.15
CA SER A 413 16.02 -5.58 22.75
C SER A 413 17.28 -5.80 23.58
N GLU A 414 17.16 -6.00 24.90
CA GLU A 414 18.28 -6.35 25.78
C GLU A 414 18.88 -7.72 25.44
N LEU A 415 18.05 -8.75 25.29
CA LEU A 415 18.50 -10.11 24.94
C LEU A 415 19.24 -10.15 23.60
N TRP A 416 18.78 -9.36 22.61
CA TRP A 416 19.48 -9.22 21.34
C TRP A 416 20.86 -8.58 21.53
N THR A 417 20.95 -7.46 22.24
CA THR A 417 22.22 -6.76 22.45
C THR A 417 23.22 -7.59 23.26
N GLU A 418 22.78 -8.23 24.36
CA GLU A 418 23.62 -9.13 25.16
C GLU A 418 24.17 -10.29 24.33
N TYR A 419 23.31 -10.90 23.50
CA TYR A 419 23.72 -11.96 22.58
C TYR A 419 24.71 -11.46 21.53
N ARG A 420 24.49 -10.27 20.96
CA ARG A 420 25.36 -9.69 19.94
C ARG A 420 26.74 -9.33 20.46
N ASP A 421 26.84 -8.90 21.72
CA ASP A 421 28.11 -8.60 22.36
C ASP A 421 28.91 -9.88 22.71
N SER A 422 28.26 -11.06 22.77
CA SER A 422 28.90 -12.36 23.03
C SER A 422 28.10 -13.54 22.41
N PRO A 423 28.28 -13.82 21.10
CA PRO A 423 27.38 -14.71 20.34
C PRO A 423 27.57 -16.23 20.59
N GLU A 424 28.29 -16.63 21.64
CA GLU A 424 28.62 -18.02 21.94
C GLU A 424 27.39 -18.89 22.25
N GLN A 425 26.39 -18.33 22.93
CA GLN A 425 25.20 -19.06 23.34
C GLN A 425 23.92 -18.26 23.11
N LEU A 426 22.94 -18.91 22.47
CA LEU A 426 21.61 -18.33 22.28
C LEU A 426 20.91 -18.08 23.64
N PRO A 427 20.17 -16.97 23.78
CA PRO A 427 19.41 -16.71 24.99
C PRO A 427 18.41 -17.83 25.31
N GLN A 428 18.14 -18.03 26.60
CA GLN A 428 17.13 -18.99 27.04
C GLN A 428 15.74 -18.55 26.58
N VAL A 429 15.01 -19.47 25.94
CA VAL A 429 13.67 -19.25 25.36
C VAL A 429 12.71 -18.59 26.37
N ARG A 430 12.71 -19.05 27.62
CA ARG A 430 11.80 -18.57 28.66
C ARG A 430 11.96 -17.09 29.01
N LEU A 431 13.07 -16.46 28.63
CA LEU A 431 13.32 -15.04 28.89
C LEU A 431 12.50 -14.14 27.96
N TYR A 432 12.15 -14.60 26.75
CA TYR A 432 11.40 -13.78 25.77
C TYR A 432 9.97 -13.47 26.20
N ARG A 433 9.37 -14.28 27.07
CA ARG A 433 8.03 -14.04 27.66
C ARG A 433 8.06 -13.24 28.96
N GLN A 434 9.24 -12.97 29.53
CA GLN A 434 9.38 -12.26 30.80
C GLN A 434 9.51 -10.75 30.54
N ALA A 435 8.48 -9.99 30.92
CA ALA A 435 8.54 -8.54 30.80
C ALA A 435 9.62 -7.97 31.73
N LYS A 436 10.44 -7.05 31.20
CA LYS A 436 11.32 -6.21 32.02
C LYS A 436 10.45 -5.35 32.95
N LYS A 437 10.81 -5.32 34.23
CA LYS A 437 10.11 -4.53 35.25
C LYS A 437 10.41 -3.05 35.13
#